data_AF-A0A5Q4DQZ4-F1
#
_entry.id   AF-A0A5Q4DQZ4-F1
#
_cell.length_a   1.000
_cell.length_b   1.000
_cell.length_c   1.000
_cell.angle_alpha   90.00
_cell.angle_beta   90.00
_cell.angle_gamma   90.00
#
_symmetry.space_group_name_H-M   'P 1'
#
loop_
_entity.id
_entity.type
_entity.pdbx_description
1 polymer ?
#
loop_
_entity_poly.entity_id
_entity_poly.type
_entity_poly.pdbx_seq_one_letter_code
_entity_poly.pdbx_strand_id
1 'polypeptide(L)' 'MTQYPHLLAPLDLGFTTLKNRVLMGSMHTGLEERGDWNRVAEYYAARARGGVAL' A
#
# COMPACT_ATOMS: atom_id res chain seq x y z
N MET A 1 26.66 3.99 -2.30
CA MET A 1 25.32 4.56 -2.61
C MET A 1 24.37 3.38 -2.80
N THR A 2 23.14 3.45 -2.28
CA THR A 2 22.15 2.38 -2.52
C THR A 2 21.76 2.36 -4.01
N GLN A 3 21.45 1.18 -4.55
CA GLN A 3 21.11 1.03 -5.97
C GLN A 3 19.82 1.80 -6.36
N TYR A 4 18.95 2.07 -5.39
CA TYR A 4 17.67 2.75 -5.59
C TYR A 4 17.53 3.92 -4.60
N PRO A 5 18.15 5.08 -4.88
CA PRO A 5 18.20 6.20 -3.93
C PRO A 5 16.83 6.83 -3.64
N HIS A 6 15.83 6.61 -4.50
CA HIS A 6 14.50 7.24 -4.38
C HIS A 6 13.41 6.32 -3.86
N LEU A 7 13.67 5.01 -3.72
CA LEU A 7 12.62 4.03 -3.43
C LEU A 7 11.87 4.35 -2.12
N LEU A 8 12.62 4.71 -1.08
CA LEU A 8 12.08 5.05 0.23
C LEU A 8 12.01 6.57 0.46
N ALA A 9 12.34 7.37 -0.55
CA ALA A 9 12.20 8.82 -0.46
C ALA A 9 10.71 9.20 -0.55
N PRO A 10 10.26 10.23 0.19
CA PRO A 10 8.91 10.76 0.06
C PRO A 10 8.55 11.14 -1.38
N LEU A 11 7.26 11.08 -1.70
CA LEU A 11 6.72 11.49 -2.99
C LEU A 11 5.54 12.43 -2.78
N ASP A 12 5.74 13.69 -3.16
CA ASP A 12 4.66 14.66 -3.24
C ASP A 12 3.85 14.46 -4.52
N LEU A 13 2.54 14.29 -4.37
CA LEU A 13 1.58 14.13 -5.47
C LEU A 13 0.74 15.40 -5.70
N GLY A 14 1.03 16.50 -4.99
CA GLY A 14 0.32 17.78 -5.09
C GLY A 14 -0.95 17.87 -4.23
N PHE A 15 -1.56 16.74 -3.87
CA PHE A 15 -2.72 16.67 -2.96
C PHE A 15 -2.44 15.90 -1.66
N THR A 16 -1.34 15.14 -1.64
CA THR A 16 -0.86 14.39 -0.48
C THR A 16 0.62 14.09 -0.65
N THR A 17 1.31 13.77 0.44
CA THR A 17 2.69 13.30 0.42
C THR A 17 2.74 11.84 0.87
N LEU A 18 3.18 10.97 -0.04
CA LEU A 18 3.47 9.58 0.27
C LEU A 18 4.78 9.49 1.04
N LYS A 19 4.79 8.71 2.13
CA LYS A 19 5.98 8.48 2.97
C LYS A 19 7.11 7.74 2.25
N ASN A 20 6.79 6.98 1.20
CA ASN A 20 7.71 6.25 0.34
C ASN A 20 7.05 5.94 -1.01
N ARG A 21 7.78 5.32 -1.93
CA ARG A 21 7.28 4.96 -3.28
C ARG A 21 6.85 3.49 -3.38
N VAL A 22 6.50 2.87 -2.24
CA VAL A 22 5.99 1.49 -2.19
C VAL A 22 4.48 1.54 -2.30
N LEU A 23 3.94 0.92 -3.34
CA LEU A 23 2.53 0.94 -3.70
C LEU A 23 1.96 -0.49 -3.66
N MET A 24 0.72 -0.62 -3.20
CA MET A 24 -0.14 -1.78 -3.33
C MET A 24 -0.94 -1.60 -4.61
N GLY A 25 -0.58 -2.36 -5.64
CA GLY A 25 -1.34 -2.38 -6.88
C GLY A 25 -2.77 -2.90 -6.67
N SER A 26 -3.64 -2.63 -7.65
CA SER A 26 -4.98 -3.23 -7.69
C SER A 26 -4.86 -4.76 -7.70
N MET A 27 -5.60 -5.43 -6.82
CA MET A 27 -5.59 -6.88 -6.66
C MET A 27 -7.00 -7.39 -6.41
N HIS A 28 -7.34 -8.50 -7.05
CA HIS A 28 -8.52 -9.29 -6.71
C HIS A 28 -8.12 -10.36 -5.71
N THR A 29 -8.58 -10.25 -4.45
CA THR A 29 -8.12 -11.15 -3.39
C THR A 29 -8.97 -12.44 -3.30
N GLY A 30 -10.13 -12.46 -3.95
CA GLY A 30 -11.11 -13.54 -3.88
C GLY A 30 -11.85 -13.59 -2.53
N LEU A 31 -11.55 -12.67 -1.60
CA LEU A 31 -12.26 -12.50 -0.34
C LEU A 31 -13.56 -11.73 -0.53
N GLU A 32 -13.57 -10.81 -1.50
CA GLU A 32 -14.69 -9.96 -1.87
C GLU A 32 -15.86 -10.80 -2.40
N GLU A 33 -15.56 -11.82 -3.22
CA GLU A 33 -16.56 -12.76 -3.76
C GLU A 33 -17.21 -13.63 -2.68
N ARG A 34 -16.48 -13.89 -1.59
CA ARG A 34 -16.98 -14.67 -0.44
C ARG A 34 -17.81 -13.81 0.51
N GLY A 35 -17.81 -12.49 0.34
CA GLY A 35 -18.49 -11.54 1.22
C GLY A 35 -17.84 -11.39 2.61
N ASP A 36 -16.61 -11.87 2.81
CA ASP A 36 -15.90 -11.79 4.10
C ASP A 36 -15.17 -10.44 4.23
N TRP A 37 -15.95 -9.38 4.41
CA TRP A 37 -15.45 -8.00 4.45
C TRP A 37 -14.52 -7.71 5.64
N ASN A 38 -14.67 -8.44 6.76
CA ASN A 38 -13.75 -8.30 7.89
C ASN A 38 -12.35 -8.80 7.52
N ARG A 39 -12.27 -9.90 6.78
CA ARG A 39 -10.99 -10.43 6.30
C ARG A 39 -10.37 -9.54 5.22
N VAL A 40 -11.19 -8.92 4.38
CA VAL A 40 -10.76 -7.87 3.44
C VAL A 40 -10.16 -6.68 4.20
N ALA A 41 -10.87 -6.17 5.22
CA ALA A 41 -10.40 -5.04 6.02
C ALA A 41 -9.05 -5.34 6.70
N GLU A 42 -8.92 -6.52 7.32
CA GLU A 42 -7.68 -6.92 7.97
C GLU A 42 -6.52 -7.11 6.97
N TYR A 43 -6.82 -7.60 5.77
CA TYR A 43 -5.84 -7.71 4.68
C TYR A 43 -5.25 -6.35 4.28
N TYR A 44 -6.08 -5.32 4.15
CA TYR A 44 -5.61 -3.95 3.87
C TYR A 44 -4.91 -3.34 5.07
N ALA A 45 -5.45 -3.52 6.28
CA ALA A 45 -4.88 -2.98 7.51
C ALA A 45 -3.45 -3.52 7.76
N ALA A 46 -3.23 -4.82 7.52
CA ALA A 46 -1.91 -5.43 7.64
C ALA A 46 -0.87 -4.77 6.71
N ARG A 47 -1.25 -4.38 5.49
CA ARG A 47 -0.35 -3.73 4.51
C ARG A 47 -0.08 -2.28 4.86
N ALA A 48 -1.11 -1.56 5.32
CA ALA A 48 -0.94 -0.20 5.85
C ALA A 48 0.05 -0.19 7.03
N ARG A 49 -0.10 -1.13 7.98
CA ARG A 49 0.84 -1.33 9.09
C ARG A 49 2.24 -1.74 8.62
N GLY A 50 2.31 -2.52 7.53
CA GLY A 50 3.56 -2.94 6.88
C GLY A 50 4.32 -1.83 6.15
N GLY A 51 3.76 -0.62 6.06
CA GLY A 51 4.51 0.53 5.56
C GLY A 51 4.29 0.85 4.08
N VAL A 52 3.29 0.26 3.41
CA VAL A 52 2.87 0.72 2.08
C VAL A 52 2.38 2.17 2.16
N ALA A 53 2.61 2.96 1.12
CA ALA A 53 2.18 4.36 1.09
C ALA A 53 0.80 4.55 0.43
N LEU A 54 0.46 3.72 -0.54
CA LEU A 54 -0.83 3.72 -1.26
C LEU A 54 -1.18 2.29 -1.68
#